data_AF-A0A926AVV1-F1
#
_entry.id   AF-A0A926AVV1-F1
#
_cell.length_a   1.000
_cell.length_b   1.000
_cell.length_c   1.000
_cell.angle_alpha   90.00
_cell.angle_beta   90.00
_cell.angle_gamma   90.00
#
_symmetry.space_group_name_H-M   'P 1'
#
loop_
_entity.id
_entity.type
_entity.pdbx_description
1 polymer ?
#
loop_
_entity_poly.entity_id
_entity_poly.type
_entity_poly.pdbx_seq_one_letter_code
_entity_poly.pdbx_strand_id
1 'polypeptide(L)'
;MQLNGLDWAVIGIYLAMLLSIGWSLRKFAQQGMENYFLGGRNLPGWLNGLSYASTCLNADVAPAYCGIAAVTGLYAGWFYISRFGWALLIGGLLFAVYWRRLNIFTSPEFYELRYRGQGASWMRGWIAFRSSFIAIVAWTGAGLLGMTKVVTPLFGLGKFETIALVIPIILVYLYFSGYLGVVITDAVQSLFILLGSLVLLVAVLVDFGGPTGLGLALSEKFGSQVLSSVPPPEHEFLSVFAVLAWMLGTSIGYGGDVAPMSGAMEGQRILSCRNGREAARMYVWT
;
A
#
# COMPACT_ATOMS: atom_id res chain seq x y z
N MET A 1 18.40 -11.39 -18.81
CA MET A 1 17.69 -10.88 -19.99
C MET A 1 18.36 -9.58 -20.41
N GLN A 2 18.59 -9.32 -21.71
CA GLN A 2 19.09 -8.02 -22.16
C GLN A 2 17.88 -7.14 -22.48
N LEU A 3 17.80 -5.97 -21.84
CA LEU A 3 16.78 -4.96 -22.11
C LEU A 3 17.00 -4.34 -23.48
N ASN A 4 15.94 -4.26 -24.29
CA ASN A 4 16.00 -3.62 -25.60
C ASN A 4 15.80 -2.10 -25.48
N GLY A 5 16.08 -1.34 -26.54
CA GLY A 5 15.90 0.11 -26.57
C GLY A 5 14.47 0.58 -26.25
N LEU A 6 13.46 -0.25 -26.55
CA LEU A 6 12.07 0.01 -26.17
C LEU A 6 11.87 -0.05 -24.65
N ASP A 7 12.50 -1.00 -23.95
CA ASP A 7 12.37 -1.13 -22.50
C ASP A 7 12.96 0.11 -21.81
N TRP A 8 14.12 0.57 -22.29
CA TRP A 8 14.74 1.81 -21.82
C TRP A 8 13.90 3.05 -22.09
N ALA A 9 13.26 3.14 -23.26
CA ALA A 9 12.35 4.23 -23.58
C ALA A 9 11.15 4.25 -22.61
N VAL A 10 10.56 3.10 -22.32
CA VAL A 10 9.43 3.00 -21.38
C VAL A 10 9.85 3.43 -19.97
N ILE A 11 11.00 2.96 -19.48
CA ILE A 11 11.54 3.36 -18.17
C ILE A 11 11.80 4.87 -18.14
N GLY A 12 12.43 5.41 -19.19
CA GLY A 12 12.74 6.84 -19.30
C GLY A 12 11.49 7.71 -19.30
N ILE A 13 10.46 7.32 -20.06
CA ILE A 13 9.16 8.02 -20.09
C ILE A 13 8.49 7.97 -18.72
N TYR A 14 8.50 6.81 -18.06
CA TYR A 14 7.94 6.65 -16.72
C TYR A 14 8.62 7.56 -15.69
N LEU A 15 9.95 7.59 -15.66
CA LEU A 15 10.71 8.46 -14.76
C LEU A 15 10.48 9.95 -15.06
N ALA A 16 10.48 10.32 -16.35
CA ALA A 16 10.20 11.68 -16.77
C ALA A 16 8.78 12.12 -16.37
N MET A 17 7.80 11.22 -16.45
CA MET A 17 6.43 11.47 -16.01
C MET A 17 6.37 11.76 -14.51
N LEU A 18 7.02 10.94 -13.67
CA LEU A 18 7.05 11.16 -12.22
C LEU A 18 7.68 12.52 -11.86
N LEU A 19 8.82 12.84 -12.47
CA LEU A 19 9.50 14.12 -12.25
C LEU A 19 8.64 15.31 -12.74
N SER A 20 7.95 15.14 -13.87
CA SER A 20 7.07 16.18 -14.44
C SER A 20 5.87 16.46 -13.53
N ILE A 21 5.24 15.42 -12.98
CA ILE A 21 4.15 15.56 -12.00
C ILE A 21 4.68 16.32 -10.78
N GLY A 22 5.82 15.89 -10.23
CA GLY A 22 6.40 16.54 -9.06
C GLY A 22 6.77 18.01 -9.29
N TRP A 23 7.32 18.33 -10.46
CA TRP A 23 7.64 19.70 -10.84
C TRP A 23 6.38 20.57 -11.02
N SER A 24 5.34 20.04 -11.66
CA SER A 24 4.10 20.78 -11.95
C SER A 24 3.37 21.24 -10.68
N LEU A 25 3.41 20.43 -9.62
CA LEU A 25 2.69 20.68 -8.37
C LEU A 25 3.52 21.46 -7.35
N ARG A 26 4.80 21.74 -7.64
CA ARG A 26 5.70 22.48 -6.75
C ARG A 26 5.12 23.80 -6.27
N LYS A 27 4.55 24.59 -7.20
CA LYS A 27 3.97 25.90 -6.85
C LYS A 27 2.81 25.77 -5.87
N PHE A 28 2.01 24.72 -5.99
CA PHE A 28 0.90 24.45 -5.08
C PHE A 28 1.41 24.02 -3.70
N ALA A 29 2.37 23.10 -3.66
CA ALA A 29 2.96 22.60 -2.43
C ALA A 29 3.66 23.69 -1.61
N GLN A 30 4.23 24.71 -2.26
CA GLN A 30 4.94 25.81 -1.62
C GLN A 30 4.03 26.89 -0.99
N GLN A 31 2.72 26.85 -1.24
CA GLN A 31 1.78 27.88 -0.74
C GLN A 31 1.50 27.78 0.77
N GLY A 32 1.87 26.68 1.42
CA GLY A 32 1.75 26.52 2.88
C GLY A 32 1.79 25.08 3.35
N MET A 33 1.87 24.88 4.67
CA MET A 33 1.94 23.54 5.29
C MET A 33 0.69 22.70 4.99
N GLU A 34 -0.50 23.30 4.95
CA GLU A 34 -1.74 22.57 4.63
C GLU A 34 -1.76 22.06 3.18
N ASN A 35 -1.19 22.81 2.24
CA ASN A 35 -1.07 22.36 0.86
C ASN A 35 0.00 21.27 0.72
N TYR A 36 1.12 21.42 1.42
CA TYR A 36 2.21 20.45 1.39
C TYR A 36 1.82 19.11 2.01
N PHE A 37 1.21 19.09 3.19
CA PHE A 37 0.93 17.85 3.93
C PHE A 37 -0.48 17.30 3.72
N LEU A 38 -1.48 18.13 3.44
CA LEU A 38 -2.89 17.71 3.34
C LEU A 38 -3.48 17.96 1.95
N GLY A 39 -2.69 18.43 0.98
CA GLY A 39 -3.18 18.70 -0.38
C GLY A 39 -4.30 19.75 -0.42
N GLY A 40 -4.31 20.68 0.55
CA GLY A 40 -5.36 21.70 0.67
C GLY A 40 -6.71 21.15 1.14
N ARG A 41 -6.76 19.92 1.68
CA ARG A 41 -7.97 19.26 2.20
C ARG A 41 -9.17 19.24 1.24
N ASN A 42 -8.91 19.19 -0.06
CA ASN A 42 -9.94 19.25 -1.09
C ASN A 42 -9.91 18.03 -2.02
N LEU A 43 -9.34 16.91 -1.57
CA LEU A 43 -9.20 15.73 -2.40
C LEU A 43 -10.48 14.90 -2.44
N PRO A 44 -10.81 14.34 -3.62
CA PRO A 44 -11.90 13.38 -3.74
C PRO A 44 -11.47 12.03 -3.15
N GLY A 45 -12.44 11.30 -2.60
CA GLY A 45 -12.21 10.04 -1.91
C GLY A 45 -11.59 8.98 -2.81
N TRP A 46 -12.04 8.89 -4.07
CA TRP A 46 -11.53 7.90 -5.02
C TRP A 46 -10.02 8.03 -5.26
N LEU A 47 -9.51 9.27 -5.32
CA LEU A 47 -8.10 9.53 -5.59
C LEU A 47 -7.25 9.17 -4.36
N ASN A 48 -7.71 9.51 -3.16
CA ASN A 48 -7.06 9.10 -1.92
C ASN A 48 -7.14 7.59 -1.70
N GLY A 49 -8.23 6.93 -2.10
CA GLY A 49 -8.40 5.48 -1.99
C GLY A 49 -7.43 4.72 -2.88
N LEU A 50 -7.33 5.10 -4.16
CA LEU A 50 -6.33 4.54 -5.08
C LEU A 50 -4.90 4.76 -4.58
N SER A 51 -4.61 5.95 -4.05
CA SER A 51 -3.31 6.24 -3.45
C SER A 51 -3.03 5.33 -2.24
N TYR A 52 -4.04 5.08 -1.41
CA TYR A 52 -3.88 4.18 -0.27
C TYR A 52 -3.60 2.75 -0.72
N ALA A 53 -4.37 2.24 -1.68
CA ALA A 53 -4.19 0.92 -2.27
C ALA A 53 -2.78 0.75 -2.87
N SER A 54 -2.30 1.73 -3.65
CA SER A 54 -0.93 1.73 -4.19
C SER A 54 0.14 1.68 -3.10
N THR A 55 -0.03 2.44 -2.02
CA THR A 55 0.93 2.43 -0.90
C THR A 55 0.92 1.10 -0.15
N CYS A 56 -0.23 0.43 -0.07
CA CYS A 56 -0.33 -0.91 0.47
C CYS A 56 0.32 -1.97 -0.44
N LEU A 57 0.34 -1.74 -1.75
CA LEU A 57 0.99 -2.58 -2.76
C LEU A 57 2.44 -2.12 -3.02
N ASN A 58 3.27 -2.21 -1.97
CA ASN A 58 4.70 -1.90 -2.07
C ASN A 58 5.48 -2.99 -2.84
N ALA A 59 6.70 -2.67 -3.29
CA ALA A 59 7.53 -3.55 -4.13
C ALA A 59 7.86 -4.92 -3.50
N ASP A 60 7.84 -5.02 -2.17
CA ASP A 60 8.02 -6.27 -1.41
C ASP A 60 6.76 -7.11 -1.31
N VAL A 61 5.59 -6.47 -1.36
CA VAL A 61 4.29 -7.05 -1.05
C VAL A 61 3.85 -8.05 -2.13
N ALA A 62 3.99 -7.69 -3.40
CA ALA A 62 3.64 -8.59 -4.50
C ALA A 62 4.48 -9.89 -4.49
N PRO A 63 5.83 -9.85 -4.44
CA PRO A 63 6.64 -11.06 -4.28
C PRO A 63 6.31 -11.86 -3.02
N ALA A 64 6.04 -11.20 -1.89
CA ALA A 64 5.67 -11.88 -0.65
C ALA A 64 4.37 -12.67 -0.81
N TYR A 65 3.33 -12.06 -1.39
CA TYR A 65 2.06 -12.76 -1.61
C TYR A 65 2.13 -13.84 -2.68
N CYS A 66 2.90 -13.64 -3.76
CA CYS A 66 3.17 -14.70 -4.72
C CYS A 66 3.89 -15.89 -4.05
N GLY A 67 4.84 -15.61 -3.15
CA GLY A 67 5.52 -16.65 -2.37
C GLY A 67 4.57 -17.38 -1.43
N ILE A 68 3.71 -16.65 -0.71
CA ILE A 68 2.68 -17.25 0.14
C ILE A 68 1.74 -18.12 -0.69
N ALA A 69 1.23 -17.61 -1.82
CA ALA A 69 0.34 -18.37 -2.70
C ALA A 69 1.02 -19.59 -3.34
N ALA A 70 2.32 -19.55 -3.60
CA ALA A 70 3.08 -20.70 -4.10
C ALA A 70 3.22 -21.82 -3.06
N VAL A 71 3.27 -21.48 -1.76
CA VAL A 71 3.36 -22.46 -0.66
C VAL A 71 1.97 -22.94 -0.23
N THR A 72 0.98 -22.06 -0.26
CA THR A 72 -0.32 -22.28 0.39
C THR A 72 -1.45 -22.49 -0.61
N GLY A 73 -1.36 -21.97 -1.83
CA GLY A 73 -2.42 -22.07 -2.83
C GLY A 73 -3.52 -21.01 -2.64
N LEU A 74 -4.73 -21.33 -3.10
CA LEU A 74 -5.83 -20.35 -3.23
C LEU A 74 -6.31 -19.78 -1.89
N TYR A 75 -6.16 -20.50 -0.78
CA TYR A 75 -6.61 -20.00 0.51
C TYR A 75 -5.76 -18.84 1.05
N ALA A 76 -4.60 -18.52 0.42
CA ALA A 76 -3.90 -17.26 0.63
C ALA A 76 -4.82 -16.03 0.47
N GLY A 77 -5.87 -16.14 -0.34
CA GLY A 77 -6.89 -15.11 -0.53
C GLY A 77 -7.59 -14.67 0.77
N TRP A 78 -7.71 -15.55 1.77
CA TRP A 78 -8.29 -15.17 3.07
C TRP A 78 -7.47 -14.13 3.81
N PHE A 79 -6.14 -14.18 3.67
CA PHE A 79 -5.25 -13.19 4.25
C PHE A 79 -5.44 -11.80 3.61
N TYR A 80 -5.76 -11.77 2.31
CA TYR A 80 -6.04 -10.55 1.56
C TYR A 80 -7.41 -9.97 1.93
N ILE A 81 -8.46 -10.80 1.84
CA ILE A 81 -9.85 -10.38 2.05
C ILE A 81 -10.05 -9.86 3.48
N SER A 82 -9.45 -10.51 4.48
CA SER A 82 -9.55 -10.08 5.87
C SER A 82 -8.96 -8.68 6.09
N ARG A 83 -7.73 -8.45 5.61
CA ARG A 83 -7.00 -7.19 5.80
C ARG A 83 -7.53 -6.05 4.93
N PHE A 84 -7.65 -6.27 3.63
CA PHE A 84 -7.98 -5.19 2.67
C PHE A 84 -9.48 -5.08 2.38
N GLY A 85 -10.26 -6.14 2.65
CA GLY A 85 -11.72 -6.09 2.54
C GLY A 85 -12.38 -5.69 3.85
N TRP A 86 -12.45 -6.61 4.80
CA TRP A 86 -13.28 -6.46 6.00
C TRP A 86 -12.79 -5.37 6.95
N ALA A 87 -11.51 -5.37 7.30
CA ALA A 87 -10.98 -4.40 8.27
C ALA A 87 -11.10 -2.95 7.76
N LEU A 88 -10.73 -2.70 6.50
CA LEU A 88 -10.85 -1.38 5.87
C LEU A 88 -12.32 -0.97 5.71
N LEU A 89 -13.19 -1.87 5.28
CA LEU A 89 -14.61 -1.56 5.12
C LEU A 89 -15.28 -1.20 6.46
N ILE A 90 -15.02 -1.98 7.52
CA ILE A 90 -15.53 -1.70 8.87
C ILE A 90 -14.96 -0.38 9.38
N GLY A 91 -13.65 -0.16 9.21
CA GLY A 91 -12.99 1.10 9.53
C GLY A 91 -13.66 2.30 8.85
N GLY A 92 -13.82 2.21 7.54
CA GLY A 92 -14.42 3.25 6.70
C GLY A 92 -15.85 3.60 7.08
N LEU A 93 -16.69 2.58 7.28
CA LEU A 93 -18.10 2.76 7.63
C LEU A 93 -18.29 3.39 9.01
N LEU A 94 -17.52 2.92 9.99
CA LEU A 94 -17.73 3.34 11.38
C LEU A 94 -17.00 4.64 11.73
N PHE A 95 -15.82 4.88 11.18
CA PHE A 95 -14.91 5.90 11.71
C PHE A 95 -14.52 7.00 10.72
N ALA A 96 -14.58 6.80 9.40
CA ALA A 96 -13.99 7.74 8.43
C ALA A 96 -14.60 9.15 8.51
N VAL A 97 -15.93 9.22 8.65
CA VAL A 97 -16.65 10.49 8.77
C VAL A 97 -16.25 11.23 10.05
N TYR A 98 -16.10 10.51 11.16
CA TYR A 98 -15.73 11.10 12.45
C TYR A 98 -14.29 11.60 12.43
N TRP A 99 -13.35 10.81 11.89
CA TRP A 99 -11.96 11.22 11.74
C TRP A 99 -11.82 12.49 10.91
N ARG A 100 -12.54 12.57 9.77
CA ARG A 100 -12.49 13.78 8.96
C ARG A 100 -13.05 15.02 9.67
N ARG A 101 -14.05 14.84 10.54
CA ARG A 101 -14.66 15.92 11.34
C ARG A 101 -13.74 16.48 12.43
N LEU A 102 -12.74 15.71 12.89
CA LEU A 102 -11.79 16.17 13.90
C LEU A 102 -10.93 17.35 13.41
N ASN A 103 -10.76 17.48 12.10
CA ASN A 103 -10.01 18.55 11.43
C ASN A 103 -8.58 18.77 11.98
N ILE A 104 -7.99 17.71 12.50
CA ILE A 104 -6.60 17.66 13.00
C ILE A 104 -5.59 17.72 11.86
N PHE A 105 -4.36 18.09 12.19
CA PHE A 105 -3.26 18.14 11.23
C PHE A 105 -2.49 16.82 11.20
N THR A 106 -2.32 16.16 12.36
CA THR A 106 -1.65 14.86 12.45
C THR A 106 -2.50 13.83 13.19
N SER A 107 -2.47 12.56 12.77
CA SER A 107 -3.24 11.49 13.44
C SER A 107 -2.98 11.40 14.96
N PRO A 108 -1.72 11.54 15.46
CA PRO A 108 -1.44 11.50 16.90
C PRO A 108 -2.06 12.66 17.71
N GLU A 109 -2.48 13.75 17.08
CA GLU A 109 -3.17 14.87 17.75
C GLU A 109 -4.49 14.43 18.41
N PHE A 110 -5.08 13.32 17.91
CA PHE A 110 -6.28 12.72 18.49
C PHE A 110 -6.13 12.39 19.99
N TYR A 111 -4.95 11.93 20.43
CA TYR A 111 -4.76 11.54 21.83
C TYR A 111 -4.93 12.73 22.78
N GLU A 112 -4.39 13.89 22.42
CA GLU A 112 -4.53 15.12 23.21
C GLU A 112 -5.96 15.65 23.21
N LEU A 113 -6.66 15.56 22.07
CA LEU A 113 -8.08 15.93 21.99
C LEU A 113 -8.96 15.03 22.88
N ARG A 114 -8.69 13.71 22.91
CA ARG A 114 -9.58 12.74 23.56
C ARG A 114 -9.32 12.55 25.05
N TYR A 115 -8.05 12.46 25.46
CA TYR A 115 -7.69 11.99 26.80
C TYR A 115 -7.27 13.11 27.77
N ARG A 116 -6.89 14.30 27.26
CA ARG A 116 -6.42 15.49 28.01
C ARG A 116 -5.29 15.20 29.02
N GLY A 117 -4.54 16.24 29.38
CA GLY A 117 -3.47 16.14 30.39
C GLY A 117 -2.15 15.54 29.88
N GLN A 118 -1.20 15.39 30.80
CA GLN A 118 0.19 15.10 30.46
C GLN A 118 0.41 13.70 29.87
N GLY A 119 -0.37 12.71 30.32
CA GLY A 119 -0.32 11.35 29.76
C GLY A 119 -0.70 11.29 28.28
N ALA A 120 -1.63 12.13 27.84
CA ALA A 120 -2.03 12.20 26.43
C ALA A 120 -0.93 12.78 25.53
N SER A 121 -0.21 13.80 26.02
CA SER A 121 0.92 14.39 25.29
C SER A 121 2.12 13.45 25.20
N TRP A 122 2.41 12.71 26.28
CA TRP A 122 3.40 11.63 26.25
C TRP A 122 3.03 10.53 25.24
N MET A 123 1.76 10.11 25.21
CA MET A 123 1.29 9.12 24.24
C MET A 123 1.40 9.64 22.79
N ARG A 124 1.02 10.90 22.54
CA ARG A 124 1.20 11.57 21.24
C ARG A 124 2.67 11.54 20.80
N GLY A 125 3.59 11.92 21.69
CA GLY A 125 5.03 11.91 21.44
C GLY A 125 5.58 10.51 21.15
N TRP A 126 5.20 9.53 21.97
CA TRP A 126 5.61 8.14 21.80
C TRP A 126 5.15 7.55 20.46
N ILE A 127 3.88 7.75 20.10
CA ILE A 127 3.32 7.21 18.86
C ILE A 127 3.93 7.91 17.65
N ALA A 128 4.15 9.22 17.71
CA ALA A 128 4.85 9.96 16.65
C ALA A 128 6.29 9.43 16.48
N PHE A 129 7.01 9.21 17.57
CA PHE A 129 8.37 8.67 17.54
C PHE A 129 8.41 7.25 16.96
N ARG A 130 7.61 6.33 17.51
CA ARG A 130 7.53 4.94 17.05
C ARG A 130 7.15 4.87 15.56
N SER A 131 6.17 5.64 15.13
CA SER A 131 5.72 5.64 13.73
C SER A 131 6.80 6.16 12.78
N SER A 132 7.50 7.23 13.17
CA SER A 132 8.45 7.94 12.30
C SER A 132 9.85 7.32 12.28
N PHE A 133 10.29 6.68 13.36
CA PHE A 133 11.66 6.15 13.48
C PHE A 133 11.75 4.62 13.50
N ILE A 134 10.67 3.92 13.82
CA ILE A 134 10.68 2.46 13.91
C ILE A 134 9.84 1.85 12.78
N ALA A 135 8.55 2.20 12.72
CA ALA A 135 7.62 1.56 11.80
C ALA A 135 7.92 1.90 10.33
N ILE A 136 8.06 3.18 9.99
CA ILE A 136 8.30 3.60 8.60
C ILE A 136 9.69 3.18 8.10
N VAL A 137 10.69 3.09 8.98
CA VAL A 137 12.04 2.63 8.63
C VAL A 137 12.01 1.15 8.25
N ALA A 138 11.32 0.32 9.04
CA ALA A 138 11.12 -1.09 8.72
C ALA A 138 10.35 -1.27 7.40
N TRP A 139 9.26 -0.52 7.21
CA TRP A 139 8.43 -0.58 6.00
C TRP A 139 9.20 -0.15 4.73
N THR A 140 9.90 0.99 4.81
CA THR A 140 10.71 1.52 3.70
C THR A 140 11.89 0.58 3.40
N GLY A 141 12.51 0.02 4.44
CA GLY A 141 13.58 -0.96 4.31
C GLY A 141 13.11 -2.23 3.58
N ALA A 142 11.93 -2.75 3.93
CA ALA A 142 11.32 -3.88 3.22
C ALA A 142 11.08 -3.55 1.74
N GLY A 143 10.49 -2.38 1.43
CA GLY A 143 10.26 -1.93 0.06
C GLY A 143 11.56 -1.81 -0.77
N LEU A 144 12.62 -1.24 -0.20
CA LEU A 144 13.93 -1.12 -0.86
C LEU A 144 14.58 -2.49 -1.10
N LEU A 145 14.39 -3.45 -0.18
CA LEU A 145 14.84 -4.84 -0.36
C LEU A 145 14.05 -5.54 -1.47
N GLY A 146 12.73 -5.37 -1.51
CA GLY A 146 11.87 -5.89 -2.58
C GLY A 146 12.31 -5.36 -3.95
N MET A 147 12.55 -4.05 -4.04
CA MET A 147 13.06 -3.40 -5.23
C MET A 147 14.44 -3.94 -5.66
N THR A 148 15.36 -4.15 -4.73
CA THR A 148 16.67 -4.77 -5.03
C THR A 148 16.50 -6.15 -5.65
N LYS A 149 15.60 -6.99 -5.10
CA LYS A 149 15.34 -8.33 -5.64
C LYS A 149 14.78 -8.32 -7.06
N VAL A 150 14.12 -7.24 -7.48
CA VAL A 150 13.61 -7.06 -8.84
C VAL A 150 14.69 -6.47 -9.76
N VAL A 151 15.44 -5.46 -9.29
CA VAL A 151 16.45 -4.75 -10.10
C VAL A 151 17.69 -5.60 -10.36
N THR A 152 18.17 -6.37 -9.38
CA THR A 152 19.37 -7.21 -9.54
C THR A 152 19.28 -8.18 -10.73
N PRO A 153 18.20 -8.99 -10.90
CA PRO A 153 18.11 -9.89 -12.06
C PRO A 153 17.82 -9.17 -13.39
N LEU A 154 17.25 -7.97 -13.38
CA LEU A 154 16.93 -7.19 -14.58
C LEU A 154 18.13 -6.40 -15.12
N PHE A 155 18.85 -5.72 -14.23
CA PHE A 155 19.92 -4.78 -14.59
C PHE A 155 21.32 -5.27 -14.21
N GLY A 156 21.43 -6.36 -13.43
CA GLY A 156 22.71 -6.84 -12.90
C GLY A 156 23.30 -5.94 -11.81
N LEU A 157 22.54 -4.98 -11.29
CA LEU A 157 23.00 -4.06 -10.26
C LEU A 157 22.99 -4.73 -8.88
N GLY A 158 24.04 -4.47 -8.11
CA GLY A 158 24.08 -4.86 -6.70
C GLY A 158 23.10 -4.04 -5.85
N LYS A 159 23.02 -4.40 -4.57
CA LYS A 159 22.12 -3.77 -3.61
C LYS A 159 22.44 -2.29 -3.40
N PHE A 160 23.73 -1.96 -3.26
CA PHE A 160 24.14 -0.58 -2.96
C PHE A 160 23.92 0.34 -4.15
N GLU A 161 24.21 -0.13 -5.35
CA GLU A 161 24.02 0.61 -6.60
C GLU A 161 22.54 0.88 -6.86
N THR A 162 21.68 -0.13 -6.64
CA THR A 162 20.23 0.01 -6.77
C THR A 162 19.69 1.08 -5.82
N ILE A 163 20.06 1.02 -4.55
CA ILE A 163 19.61 1.98 -3.54
C ILE A 163 20.13 3.40 -3.84
N ALA A 164 21.39 3.52 -4.23
CA ALA A 164 22.01 4.80 -4.58
C ALA A 164 21.36 5.46 -5.79
N LEU A 165 20.81 4.68 -6.73
CA LEU A 165 20.09 5.20 -7.89
C LEU A 165 18.65 5.62 -7.54
N VAL A 166 17.94 4.79 -6.77
CA VAL A 166 16.50 4.99 -6.58
C VAL A 166 16.16 6.03 -5.52
N ILE A 167 16.89 6.07 -4.40
CA ILE A 167 16.61 7.03 -3.32
C ILE A 167 16.64 8.49 -3.81
N PRO A 168 17.66 8.96 -4.55
CA PRO A 168 17.69 10.34 -5.01
C PRO A 168 16.51 10.70 -5.91
N ILE A 169 16.11 9.82 -6.82
CA ILE A 169 14.97 10.05 -7.71
C ILE A 169 13.69 10.22 -6.88
N ILE A 170 13.48 9.31 -5.92
CA ILE A 170 12.32 9.36 -5.03
C ILE A 170 12.31 10.65 -4.21
N LEU A 171 13.43 10.99 -3.57
CA LEU A 171 13.54 12.19 -2.75
C LEU A 171 13.28 13.47 -3.55
N VAL A 172 13.81 13.56 -4.77
CA VAL A 172 13.64 14.74 -5.63
C VAL A 172 12.17 14.98 -5.94
N TYR A 173 11.44 13.98 -6.46
CA TYR A 173 10.05 14.23 -6.82
C TYR A 173 9.18 14.45 -5.57
N LEU A 174 9.39 13.67 -4.49
CA LEU A 174 8.62 13.80 -3.26
C LEU A 174 8.78 15.17 -2.60
N TYR A 175 10.01 15.67 -2.55
CA TYR A 175 10.32 16.95 -1.92
C TYR A 175 9.61 18.12 -2.63
N PHE A 176 9.56 18.09 -3.96
CA PHE A 176 8.91 19.17 -4.72
C PHE A 176 7.39 19.02 -4.79
N SER A 177 6.88 17.79 -4.84
CA SER A 177 5.48 17.54 -5.18
C SER A 177 4.51 17.73 -4.00
N GLY A 178 5.01 17.58 -2.77
CA GLY A 178 4.16 17.47 -1.59
C GLY A 178 3.20 16.29 -1.67
N TYR A 179 2.27 16.22 -0.72
CA TYR A 179 1.31 15.12 -0.58
C TYR A 179 0.37 14.97 -1.80
N LEU A 180 -0.07 16.09 -2.40
CA LEU A 180 -0.90 16.03 -3.61
C LEU A 180 -0.17 15.31 -4.76
N GLY A 181 1.13 15.57 -4.91
CA GLY A 181 1.94 14.90 -5.89
C GLY A 181 2.05 13.40 -5.66
N VAL A 182 2.25 12.98 -4.41
CA VAL A 182 2.24 11.56 -4.03
C VAL A 182 0.94 10.90 -4.46
N VAL A 183 -0.19 11.52 -4.12
CA VAL A 183 -1.52 10.99 -4.43
C VAL A 183 -1.75 10.87 -5.95
N ILE A 184 -1.29 11.84 -6.74
CA ILE A 184 -1.43 11.80 -8.20
C ILE A 184 -0.47 10.76 -8.82
N THR A 185 0.78 10.71 -8.38
CA THR A 185 1.73 9.69 -8.86
C THR A 185 1.25 8.30 -8.52
N ASP A 186 0.70 8.10 -7.31
CA ASP A 186 0.18 6.82 -6.88
C ASP A 186 -1.00 6.37 -7.74
N ALA A 187 -1.91 7.27 -8.11
CA ALA A 187 -3.06 6.95 -8.95
C ALA A 187 -2.64 6.51 -10.37
N VAL A 188 -1.61 7.17 -10.91
CA VAL A 188 -1.00 6.77 -12.18
C VAL A 188 -0.29 5.41 -12.06
N GLN A 189 0.46 5.20 -10.97
CA GLN A 189 1.12 3.92 -10.69
C GLN A 189 0.12 2.78 -10.48
N SER A 190 -1.03 3.02 -9.83
CA SER A 190 -2.10 2.03 -9.68
C SER A 190 -2.53 1.51 -11.05
N LEU A 191 -2.67 2.41 -12.03
CA LEU A 191 -3.09 2.02 -13.38
C LEU A 191 -2.06 1.09 -14.03
N PHE A 192 -0.76 1.39 -13.91
CA PHE A 192 0.29 0.52 -14.43
C PHE A 192 0.30 -0.85 -13.74
N ILE A 193 0.11 -0.90 -12.42
CA ILE A 193 0.05 -2.15 -11.65
C ILE A 193 -1.18 -2.97 -12.05
N LEU A 194 -2.35 -2.35 -12.17
CA LEU A 194 -3.59 -3.01 -12.59
C LEU A 194 -3.51 -3.53 -14.03
N LEU A 195 -3.02 -2.73 -14.97
CA LEU A 195 -2.85 -3.17 -16.35
C LEU A 195 -1.80 -4.27 -16.46
N GLY A 196 -0.66 -4.12 -15.78
CA GLY A 196 0.42 -5.11 -15.77
C GLY A 196 -0.04 -6.45 -15.19
N SER A 197 -0.79 -6.42 -14.08
CA SER A 197 -1.36 -7.63 -13.48
C SER A 197 -2.43 -8.28 -14.37
N LEU A 198 -3.30 -7.52 -15.03
CA LEU A 198 -4.28 -8.05 -15.98
C LEU A 198 -3.63 -8.69 -17.19
N VAL A 199 -2.60 -8.06 -17.76
CA VAL A 199 -1.83 -8.62 -18.89
C VAL A 199 -1.17 -9.93 -18.47
N LEU A 200 -0.54 -9.97 -17.28
CA LEU A 200 0.08 -11.19 -16.75
C LEU A 200 -0.96 -12.29 -16.53
N LEU A 201 -2.13 -11.97 -15.96
CA LEU A 201 -3.22 -12.92 -15.76
C LEU A 201 -3.68 -13.53 -17.09
N VAL A 202 -3.93 -12.69 -18.10
CA VAL A 202 -4.36 -13.17 -19.42
C VAL A 202 -3.28 -14.01 -20.09
N ALA A 203 -2.01 -13.60 -20.01
CA ALA A 203 -0.90 -14.36 -20.58
C ALA A 203 -0.79 -15.76 -19.97
N VAL A 204 -0.91 -15.87 -18.64
CA VAL A 204 -0.91 -17.17 -17.94
C VAL A 204 -2.14 -18.00 -18.35
N LEU A 205 -3.33 -17.41 -18.40
CA LEU A 205 -4.53 -18.15 -18.81
C LEU A 205 -4.42 -18.67 -20.25
N VAL A 206 -3.83 -17.92 -21.17
CA VAL A 206 -3.62 -18.37 -22.56
C VAL A 206 -2.60 -19.50 -22.62
N ASP A 207 -1.48 -19.39 -21.91
CA ASP A 207 -0.41 -20.40 -21.89
C ASP A 207 -0.90 -21.76 -21.38
N PHE A 208 -1.80 -21.75 -20.38
CA PHE A 208 -2.39 -22.97 -19.81
C PHE A 208 -3.70 -23.40 -20.47
N GLY A 209 -4.15 -22.77 -21.57
CA GLY A 209 -5.39 -23.17 -22.26
C GLY A 209 -6.68 -22.87 -21.49
N GLY A 210 -6.65 -21.87 -20.61
CA GLY A 210 -7.78 -21.36 -19.84
C GLY A 210 -7.75 -21.73 -18.34
N PRO A 211 -8.76 -21.28 -17.57
CA PRO A 211 -8.82 -21.52 -16.12
C PRO A 211 -8.81 -23.01 -15.75
N THR A 212 -9.46 -23.84 -16.55
CA THR A 212 -9.52 -25.29 -16.32
C THR A 212 -8.16 -25.95 -16.52
N GLY A 213 -7.45 -25.59 -17.59
CA GLY A 213 -6.11 -26.13 -17.85
C GLY A 213 -5.08 -25.68 -16.80
N LEU A 214 -5.18 -24.43 -16.34
CA LEU A 214 -4.38 -23.95 -15.22
C LEU A 214 -4.67 -24.74 -13.93
N GLY A 215 -5.95 -24.97 -13.61
CA GLY A 215 -6.35 -25.72 -12.43
C GLY A 215 -5.84 -27.18 -12.46
N LEU A 216 -5.87 -27.83 -13.62
CA LEU A 216 -5.34 -29.17 -13.79
C LEU A 216 -3.81 -29.20 -13.60
N ALA A 217 -3.09 -28.27 -14.22
CA ALA A 217 -1.63 -28.18 -14.09
C ALA A 217 -1.20 -27.89 -12.64
N LEU A 218 -1.93 -27.04 -11.93
CA LEU A 218 -1.70 -26.78 -10.50
C LEU A 218 -1.95 -28.02 -9.64
N SER A 219 -3.04 -28.74 -9.91
CA SER A 219 -3.40 -29.96 -9.17
C SER A 219 -2.41 -31.10 -9.39
N GLU A 220 -1.87 -31.22 -10.61
CA GLU A 220 -0.84 -32.21 -10.95
C GLU A 220 0.48 -31.92 -10.23
N LYS A 221 0.91 -30.65 -10.19
CA LYS A 221 2.21 -30.27 -9.64
C LYS A 221 2.24 -30.13 -8.12
N PHE A 222 1.17 -29.63 -7.52
CA PHE A 222 1.11 -29.29 -6.10
C PHE A 222 0.02 -30.03 -5.32
N GLY A 223 -0.75 -30.90 -6.00
CA GLY A 223 -1.89 -31.60 -5.41
C GLY A 223 -3.19 -30.78 -5.44
N SER A 224 -4.31 -31.47 -5.27
CA SER A 224 -5.65 -30.87 -5.33
C SER A 224 -5.95 -29.87 -4.20
N GLN A 225 -5.19 -29.92 -3.10
CA GLN A 225 -5.39 -29.03 -1.96
C GLN A 225 -5.06 -27.56 -2.28
N VAL A 226 -4.20 -27.29 -3.28
CA VAL A 226 -3.86 -25.93 -3.71
C VAL A 226 -5.06 -25.17 -4.26
N LEU A 227 -6.05 -25.89 -4.81
CA LEU A 227 -7.30 -25.28 -5.29
C LEU A 227 -8.37 -25.14 -4.21
N SER A 228 -8.14 -25.68 -3.01
CA SER A 228 -9.09 -25.53 -1.91
C SER A 228 -9.16 -24.06 -1.50
N SER A 229 -10.38 -23.54 -1.44
CA SER A 229 -10.64 -22.24 -0.84
C SER A 229 -10.55 -22.29 0.69
N VAL A 230 -10.66 -23.47 1.32
CA VAL A 230 -10.65 -23.62 2.78
C VAL A 230 -9.25 -24.09 3.22
N PRO A 231 -8.59 -23.39 4.17
CA PRO A 231 -7.29 -23.81 4.68
C PRO A 231 -7.37 -25.18 5.36
N PRO A 232 -6.41 -26.09 5.12
CA PRO A 232 -6.33 -27.35 5.85
C PRO A 232 -6.19 -27.11 7.36
N PRO A 233 -6.78 -27.96 8.23
CA PRO A 233 -6.66 -27.82 9.69
C PRO A 233 -5.21 -27.81 10.19
N GLU A 234 -4.32 -28.58 9.54
CA GLU A 234 -2.92 -28.81 9.96
C GLU A 234 -1.87 -28.26 8.97
N HIS A 235 -2.16 -27.15 8.28
CA HIS A 235 -1.14 -26.55 7.40
C HIS A 235 -0.05 -25.82 8.21
N GLU A 236 1.23 -26.18 8.01
CA GLU A 236 2.38 -25.64 8.78
C GLU A 236 2.45 -24.10 8.81
N PHE A 237 2.14 -23.45 7.69
CA PHE A 237 2.27 -21.98 7.57
C PHE A 237 0.98 -21.17 7.80
N LEU A 238 -0.20 -21.74 7.58
CA LEU A 238 -1.46 -21.01 7.58
C LEU A 238 -2.60 -21.94 7.99
N SER A 239 -2.60 -22.34 9.26
CA SER A 239 -3.72 -23.06 9.84
C SER A 239 -5.00 -22.21 9.84
N VAL A 240 -6.15 -22.86 9.91
CA VAL A 240 -7.45 -22.19 10.08
C VAL A 240 -7.42 -21.20 11.25
N PHE A 241 -6.76 -21.58 12.34
CA PHE A 241 -6.58 -20.72 13.51
C PHE A 241 -5.74 -19.48 13.18
N ALA A 242 -4.64 -19.62 12.44
CA ALA A 242 -3.82 -18.49 12.01
C ALA A 242 -4.61 -17.52 11.11
N VAL A 243 -5.44 -18.03 10.20
CA VAL A 243 -6.32 -17.21 9.35
C VAL A 243 -7.36 -16.47 10.18
N LEU A 244 -8.01 -17.14 11.14
CA LEU A 244 -8.99 -16.50 12.03
C LEU A 244 -8.34 -15.47 12.96
N ALA A 245 -7.18 -15.79 13.53
CA ALA A 245 -6.42 -14.87 14.37
C ALA A 245 -5.95 -13.66 13.57
N TRP A 246 -5.48 -13.86 12.33
CA TRP A 246 -5.13 -12.77 11.43
C TRP A 246 -6.36 -11.91 11.09
N MET A 247 -7.49 -12.54 10.79
CA MET A 247 -8.72 -11.83 10.44
C MET A 247 -9.25 -10.99 11.60
N LEU A 248 -9.29 -11.56 12.82
CA LEU A 248 -9.70 -10.83 14.01
C LEU A 248 -8.69 -9.75 14.39
N GLY A 249 -7.40 -10.06 14.36
CA GLY A 249 -6.34 -9.13 14.71
C GLY A 249 -6.25 -7.95 13.74
N THR A 250 -6.42 -8.18 12.43
CA THR A 250 -6.47 -7.09 11.44
C THR A 250 -7.76 -6.28 11.53
N SER A 251 -8.89 -6.90 11.86
CA SER A 251 -10.18 -6.20 12.00
C SER A 251 -10.27 -5.36 13.28
N ILE A 252 -9.73 -5.85 14.39
CA ILE A 252 -9.70 -5.14 15.68
C ILE A 252 -8.52 -4.14 15.73
N GLY A 253 -7.47 -4.42 14.96
CA GLY A 253 -6.25 -3.63 14.84
C GLY A 253 -5.09 -4.23 15.63
N TYR A 254 -3.99 -4.54 14.94
CA TYR A 254 -2.75 -5.00 15.59
C TYR A 254 -2.00 -3.79 16.18
N GLY A 255 -2.01 -3.68 17.51
CA GLY A 255 -0.97 -2.95 18.25
C GLY A 255 -1.20 -1.46 18.54
N GLY A 256 -2.36 -1.08 19.07
CA GLY A 256 -2.56 0.21 19.75
C GLY A 256 -2.70 1.44 18.84
N ASP A 257 -2.43 1.27 17.55
CA ASP A 257 -3.06 2.07 16.52
C ASP A 257 -4.45 1.49 16.27
N VAL A 258 -5.47 2.34 16.19
CA VAL A 258 -6.74 1.97 15.55
C VAL A 258 -6.34 1.68 14.10
N ALA A 259 -5.99 0.43 13.78
CA ALA A 259 -5.27 0.07 12.55
C ALA A 259 -6.23 -0.19 11.38
N PRO A 260 -7.24 0.68 11.24
CA PRO A 260 -7.41 1.31 9.93
C PRO A 260 -7.66 2.83 10.00
N MET A 261 -7.16 3.56 11.01
CA MET A 261 -7.57 4.96 11.23
C MET A 261 -6.50 5.86 11.87
N SER A 262 -5.73 5.37 12.84
CA SER A 262 -4.68 6.17 13.50
C SER A 262 -3.29 5.97 12.90
N GLY A 263 -3.13 5.07 11.93
CA GLY A 263 -1.90 4.90 11.17
C GLY A 263 -1.54 6.19 10.43
N ALA A 264 -0.25 6.56 10.47
CA ALA A 264 0.21 7.85 9.92
C ALA A 264 -0.16 8.04 8.43
N MET A 265 -0.08 6.96 7.63
CA MET A 265 -0.30 7.03 6.18
C MET A 265 -1.78 7.06 5.78
N GLU A 266 -2.64 6.37 6.52
CA GLU A 266 -4.08 6.30 6.26
C GLU A 266 -4.79 7.54 6.82
N GLY A 267 -4.46 7.92 8.05
CA GLY A 267 -5.02 9.12 8.68
C GLY A 267 -4.75 10.37 7.86
N GLN A 268 -3.55 10.51 7.28
CA GLN A 268 -3.24 11.63 6.38
C GLN A 268 -4.17 11.69 5.15
N ARG A 269 -4.55 10.54 4.58
CA ARG A 269 -5.48 10.45 3.44
C ARG A 269 -6.92 10.75 3.81
N ILE A 270 -7.35 10.36 5.00
CA ILE A 270 -8.67 10.73 5.51
C ILE A 270 -8.74 12.24 5.74
N LEU A 271 -7.71 12.81 6.37
CA LEU A 271 -7.66 14.23 6.73
C LEU A 271 -7.56 15.15 5.50
N SER A 272 -6.98 14.67 4.39
CA SER A 272 -6.88 15.41 3.12
C SER A 272 -8.17 15.37 2.28
N CYS A 273 -9.14 14.53 2.63
CA CYS A 273 -10.42 14.46 1.92
C CYS A 273 -11.21 15.77 2.05
N ARG A 274 -12.01 16.12 1.02
CA ARG A 274 -12.86 17.32 1.05
C ARG A 274 -13.87 17.35 2.19
N ASN A 275 -14.50 16.22 2.48
CA ASN A 275 -15.53 16.10 3.49
C ASN A 275 -15.64 14.65 3.98
N GLY A 276 -16.47 14.41 5.01
CA GLY A 276 -16.65 13.07 5.57
C GLY A 276 -17.22 12.04 4.59
N ARG A 277 -18.01 12.46 3.57
CA ARG A 277 -18.51 11.54 2.54
C ARG A 277 -17.39 11.07 1.63
N GLU A 278 -16.50 11.98 1.21
CA GLU A 278 -15.30 11.62 0.44
C GLU A 278 -14.34 10.76 1.26
N ALA A 279 -14.20 11.03 2.56
CA ALA A 279 -13.44 10.16 3.47
C ALA A 279 -14.01 8.74 3.53
N ALA A 280 -15.34 8.57 3.58
CA ALA A 280 -15.95 7.25 3.52
C ALA A 280 -15.78 6.59 2.13
N ARG A 281 -15.89 7.37 1.04
CA ARG A 281 -15.65 6.87 -0.33
C ARG A 281 -14.23 6.37 -0.51
N MET A 282 -13.23 6.97 0.13
CA MET A 282 -11.84 6.53 0.10
C MET A 282 -11.70 5.03 0.39
N TYR A 283 -12.40 4.54 1.43
CA TYR A 283 -12.38 3.14 1.83
C TYR A 283 -13.06 2.19 0.86
N VAL A 284 -14.01 2.69 0.06
CA VAL A 284 -14.67 1.88 -0.99
C VAL A 284 -13.75 1.73 -2.20
N TRP A 285 -12.86 2.70 -2.43
CA TRP A 285 -11.91 2.71 -3.54
C TRP A 285 -10.53 2.14 -3.21
N THR A 286 -10.28 1.82 -1.93
CA THR A 286 -9.04 1.15 -1.50
C THR A 286 -9.18 -0.35 -1.73
#